data_AF-A0A345RG69-F1
#
_entry.id   AF-A0A345RG69-F1
#
_cell.length_a   1.000
_cell.length_b   1.000
_cell.length_c   1.000
_cell.angle_alpha   90.00
_cell.angle_beta   90.00
_cell.angle_gamma   90.00
#
_symmetry.space_group_name_H-M   'P 1'
#
loop_
_entity.id
_entity.type
_entity.pdbx_description
1 polymer ?
#
loop_
_entity_poly.entity_id
_entity_poly.type
_entity_poly.pdbx_seq_one_letter_code
_entity_poly.pdbx_strand_id
1 'polypeptide(L)' 'MIISKGSATKSLSNFLGRFDLLRTIIIGTCVSIQGIYVRTFPDGRIAVRDGQTIYSGMPVA' A
#
# COMPACT_ATOMS: atom_id res chain seq x y z
N MET A 1 28.57 28.38 -10.18
CA MET A 1 27.26 28.85 -9.68
C MET A 1 26.82 27.89 -8.59
N ILE A 2 26.99 28.30 -7.32
CA ILE A 2 26.64 27.49 -6.16
C ILE A 2 25.13 27.64 -5.97
N ILE A 3 24.36 26.55 -6.08
CA ILE A 3 22.93 26.57 -5.76
C ILE A 3 22.66 25.52 -4.68
N SER A 4 22.54 26.06 -3.47
CA SER A 4 21.82 25.60 -2.27
C SER A 4 21.29 24.16 -2.22
N LYS A 5 21.74 23.40 -1.21
CA LYS A 5 21.07 22.17 -0.76
C LYS A 5 19.83 22.53 0.06
N GLY A 6 18.64 22.39 -0.54
CA GLY A 6 17.36 22.56 0.14
C GLY A 6 16.44 21.35 -0.06
N SER A 7 16.49 20.40 0.87
CA SER A 7 15.35 19.59 1.34
C SER A 7 14.28 19.11 0.32
N ALA A 8 14.66 18.60 -0.85
CA ALA A 8 13.73 18.03 -1.84
C ALA A 8 13.89 16.51 -2.07
N THR A 9 14.71 15.82 -1.27
CA THR A 9 15.02 14.39 -1.49
C THR A 9 14.05 13.43 -0.81
N LYS A 10 13.20 13.87 0.13
CA LYS A 10 12.19 13.00 0.78
C LYS A 10 10.89 12.86 -0.03
N SER A 11 10.58 13.79 -0.93
CA SER A 11 9.29 13.80 -1.65
C SER A 11 9.31 12.96 -2.93
N LEU A 12 10.47 12.83 -3.59
CA LEU A 12 10.62 12.05 -4.82
C LEU A 12 10.85 10.56 -4.55
N SER A 13 11.51 10.18 -3.45
CA SER A 13 11.58 8.78 -3.00
C SER A 13 10.19 8.22 -2.66
N ASN A 14 9.31 9.05 -2.09
CA ASN A 14 7.94 8.65 -1.74
C ASN A 14 7.02 8.56 -2.96
N PHE A 15 7.39 9.19 -4.09
CA PHE A 15 6.60 9.18 -5.31
C PHE A 15 7.06 8.07 -6.26
N LEU A 16 8.38 7.87 -6.40
CA LEU A 16 8.95 6.81 -7.25
C LEU A 16 9.09 5.46 -6.54
N GLY A 17 8.96 5.42 -5.21
CA GLY A 17 8.81 4.19 -4.41
C GLY A 17 7.38 3.67 -4.27
N ARG A 18 6.38 4.35 -4.88
CA ARG A 18 4.95 4.02 -4.75
C ARG A 18 4.40 3.20 -5.92
N PHE A 19 5.21 2.32 -6.51
CA PHE A 19 4.70 1.19 -7.29
C PHE A 19 4.64 -0.05 -6.40
N ASP A 20 4.12 0.12 -5.20
CA ASP A 20 3.83 -0.99 -4.33
C ASP A 20 2.68 -1.80 -4.95
N LEU A 21 2.82 -3.12 -4.99
CA LEU A 21 1.85 -4.04 -5.58
C LEU A 21 0.46 -3.82 -4.95
N LEU A 22 -0.43 -3.13 -5.66
CA LEU A 22 -1.79 -2.89 -5.21
C LEU A 22 -2.61 -4.17 -5.32
N ARG A 23 -3.20 -4.56 -4.19
CA ARG A 23 -4.12 -5.68 -4.10
C ARG A 23 -5.44 -5.18 -3.53
N THR A 24 -6.53 -5.74 -4.04
CA THR A 24 -7.88 -5.47 -3.54
C THR A 24 -8.32 -6.64 -2.68
N ILE A 25 -8.81 -6.33 -1.47
CA ILE A 25 -9.45 -7.30 -0.58
C ILE A 25 -10.92 -6.99 -0.41
N ILE A 26 -11.73 -8.01 -0.19
CA ILE A 26 -13.09 -7.87 0.34
C ILE A 26 -13.06 -8.05 1.86
N ILE A 27 -13.70 -7.11 2.54
CA ILE A 27 -13.95 -7.14 3.98
C ILE A 27 -15.46 -7.19 4.20
N GLY A 28 -15.93 -8.26 4.82
CA GLY A 28 -17.36 -8.49 4.99
C GLY A 28 -18.06 -8.86 3.68
N THR A 29 -19.29 -8.38 3.50
CA THR A 29 -20.18 -8.79 2.40
C THR A 29 -20.19 -7.84 1.21
N CYS A 30 -19.73 -6.59 1.36
CA CYS A 30 -19.88 -5.57 0.29
C CYS A 30 -18.75 -4.54 0.21
N VAL A 31 -17.74 -4.58 1.08
CA VAL A 31 -16.67 -3.58 1.10
C VAL A 31 -15.44 -4.14 0.42
N SER A 32 -14.93 -3.43 -0.58
CA SER A 32 -13.63 -3.69 -1.18
C SER A 32 -12.64 -2.60 -0.79
N ILE A 33 -11.42 -2.99 -0.42
CA ILE A 33 -10.34 -2.08 -0.06
C ILE A 33 -9.14 -2.37 -0.97
N GLN A 34 -8.68 -1.34 -1.67
CA GLN A 34 -7.46 -1.40 -2.46
C GLN A 34 -6.30 -0.84 -1.64
N GLY A 35 -5.22 -1.58 -1.54
CA GLY A 35 -4.05 -1.14 -0.80
C GLY A 35 -2.79 -1.92 -1.15
N ILE A 36 -1.71 -1.56 -0.49
CA ILE A 36 -0.39 -2.17 -0.69
C ILE A 36 -0.38 -3.55 -0.05
N TYR A 37 -0.03 -4.59 -0.81
CA TYR A 37 0.12 -5.92 -0.25
C TYR A 37 1.15 -5.94 0.89
N VAL A 38 0.75 -6.51 2.04
CA VAL A 38 1.62 -6.66 3.21
C VAL A 38 2.07 -8.11 3.38
N ARG A 39 1.13 -9.05 3.40
CA ARG A 39 1.38 -10.49 3.60
C ARG A 39 0.16 -11.35 3.28
N THR A 40 0.38 -12.64 3.12
CA THR A 40 -0.66 -13.68 3.05
C THR A 40 -0.69 -14.43 4.37
N PHE A 41 -1.89 -14.75 4.84
CA PHE A 41 -2.12 -15.57 6.03
C PHE A 41 -2.31 -17.04 5.63
N PRO A 42 -2.02 -18.00 6.53
CA PRO A 42 -2.18 -19.43 6.25
C PRO A 42 -3.64 -19.84 6.02
N ASP A 43 -4.61 -19.01 6.38
CA ASP A 43 -6.04 -19.20 6.16
C ASP A 43 -6.53 -18.76 4.75
N GLY A 44 -5.61 -18.26 3.90
CA GLY A 44 -5.93 -17.78 2.56
C GLY A 44 -6.32 -16.31 2.46
N ARG A 45 -6.42 -15.59 3.59
CA ARG A 45 -6.62 -14.13 3.58
C ARG A 45 -5.33 -13.41 3.20
N ILE A 46 -5.46 -12.20 2.69
CA ILE A 46 -4.32 -11.29 2.50
C ILE A 46 -4.50 -10.02 3.33
N ALA A 47 -3.39 -9.44 3.77
CA ALA A 47 -3.35 -8.13 4.39
C ALA A 47 -2.94 -7.07 3.36
N VAL A 48 -3.68 -5.96 3.31
CA VAL A 48 -3.32 -4.77 2.54
C VAL A 48 -3.21 -3.56 3.45
N ARG A 49 -2.31 -2.64 3.13
CA ARG A 49 -2.14 -1.37 3.83
C ARG A 49 -2.73 -0.24 2.99
N ASP A 50 -3.67 0.50 3.58
CA ASP A 50 -4.18 1.76 3.04
C ASP A 50 -3.74 2.90 3.96
N GLY A 51 -2.81 3.72 3.47
CA GLY A 51 -2.15 4.75 4.28
C GLY A 51 -1.42 4.15 5.49
N GLN A 52 -1.99 4.36 6.68
CA GLN A 52 -1.44 3.86 7.95
C GLN A 52 -2.20 2.65 8.52
N THR A 53 -3.32 2.28 7.92
CA THR A 53 -4.19 1.20 8.41
C THR A 53 -3.92 -0.08 7.65
N ILE A 54 -3.83 -1.20 8.36
CA ILE A 54 -3.71 -2.53 7.76
C ILE A 54 -5.06 -3.24 7.87
N TYR A 55 -5.58 -3.67 6.75
CA TYR A 55 -6.81 -4.42 6.64
C TYR A 55 -6.52 -5.84 6.17
N SER A 56 -7.29 -6.81 6.66
CA SER A 56 -7.20 -8.21 6.25
C SER A 56 -8.53 -8.70 5.70
N GLY A 57 -8.49 -9.38 4.55
CA GLY A 57 -9.69 -9.86 3.89
C GLY A 57 -9.40 -10.92 2.85
N MET A 58 -10.43 -11.38 2.16
CA MET A 58 -10.25 -12.30 1.04
C MET A 58 -9.78 -11.51 -0.19
N PRO A 59 -8.78 -12.02 -0.94
CA PRO A 59 -8.40 -11.40 -2.20
C PRO A 59 -9.58 -11.45 -3.18
N VAL A 60 -9.79 -10.37 -3.93
CA VAL A 60 -10.70 -10.36 -5.08
C VAL A 60 -9.95 -10.97 -6.27
N ALA A 61 -10.51 -12.03 -6.86
CA ALA A 61 -9.98 -12.68 -8.06
C ALA A 61 -10.26 -11.83 -9.31
#